data_AF-A0A526V325-F1
#
_entry.id   AF-A0A526V325-F1
#
_cell.length_a   1.000
_cell.length_b   1.000
_cell.length_c   1.000
_cell.angle_alpha   90.00
_cell.angle_beta   90.00
_cell.angle_gamma   90.00
#
_symmetry.space_group_name_H-M   'P 1'
#
loop_
_entity.id
_entity.type
_entity.pdbx_description
1 polymer ?
#
loop_
_entity_poly.entity_id
_entity_poly.type
_entity_poly.pdbx_seq_one_letter_code
_entity_poly.pdbx_strand_id
1 'polypeptide(L)'
;MLDPIVNFFTRIFQWIGRGIGLLIGVVLWPFLWAGRWYTQRGWILKAVVGLALLVLIGLYANFFYATQWWTNFNPNYPSTYTFEKRNVSAGEQVAAGAGTDTAKTCGNSGIAQIAADLTDFSVNQNAWISSMILYKLGLFGIDWDHTPWMDNKASFQRGINQAVRRTATELADNLGRVRTTSQIDADLQDARGNLQFDEYTWYFGVSPFGPKTPTPSYYRDAVRKLRSFNARLATCQATFDARADNLKQYIDRIASDIGSTSAILKERAENHNNGWFDFRADDRYWFAYGQLYAYYGLMKGAQADFEDVIKEKHLQSLWDTMDAQFVSALRIQPFIIANGREDGWLLPTHLTTMGFYVLRVRSNMVEISNVLTQ
;
A
#
# COMPACT_ATOMS: atom_id res chain seq x y z
N MET A 1 16.23 -39.70 42.40
CA MET A 1 15.08 -38.77 42.48
C MET A 1 14.68 -38.14 41.13
N LEU A 2 15.35 -38.44 40.01
CA LEU A 2 15.03 -37.85 38.70
C LEU A 2 14.12 -38.70 37.80
N ASP A 3 14.01 -40.01 38.05
CA ASP A 3 13.19 -40.94 37.22
C ASP A 3 11.68 -40.65 37.18
N PRO A 4 11.02 -40.18 38.26
CA PRO A 4 9.59 -39.86 38.20
C PRO A 4 9.30 -38.66 37.29
N ILE A 5 10.21 -37.69 37.23
CA ILE A 5 10.09 -36.47 36.44
C ILE A 5 10.29 -36.80 34.95
N VAL A 6 11.31 -37.60 34.62
CA VAL A 6 11.56 -38.05 33.24
C VAL A 6 10.40 -38.91 32.70
N ASN A 7 9.82 -39.77 33.53
CA ASN A 7 8.63 -40.56 33.16
C ASN A 7 7.36 -39.72 32.98
N PHE A 8 7.22 -38.61 33.71
CA PHE A 8 6.12 -37.66 33.53
C PHE A 8 6.23 -36.91 32.19
N PHE A 9 7.41 -36.38 31.86
CA PHE A 9 7.64 -35.69 30.59
C PHE A 9 7.54 -36.62 29.37
N THR A 10 8.03 -37.85 29.44
CA THR A 10 7.88 -38.83 28.34
C THR A 10 6.42 -39.22 28.10
N ARG A 11 5.60 -39.37 29.15
CA ARG A 11 4.15 -39.57 29.00
C ARG A 11 3.49 -38.36 28.34
N ILE A 12 3.80 -37.14 28.79
CA ILE A 12 3.26 -35.92 28.18
C ILE A 12 3.62 -35.83 26.69
N PHE A 13 4.88 -36.08 26.31
CA PHE A 13 5.30 -36.09 24.91
C PHE A 13 4.59 -37.17 24.08
N GLN A 14 4.33 -38.36 24.63
CA GLN A 14 3.56 -39.40 23.94
C GLN A 14 2.09 -39.02 23.78
N TRP A 15 1.47 -38.38 24.77
CA TRP A 15 0.11 -37.87 24.69
C TRP A 15 -0.01 -36.74 23.66
N ILE A 16 0.96 -35.82 23.63
CA ILE A 16 1.06 -34.76 22.62
C ILE A 16 1.26 -35.37 21.23
N GLY A 17 2.17 -36.35 21.08
CA GLY A 17 2.42 -37.04 19.81
C GLY A 17 1.19 -37.80 19.29
N ARG A 18 0.43 -38.47 20.18
CA ARG A 18 -0.85 -39.11 19.82
C ARG A 18 -1.93 -38.10 19.49
N GLY A 19 -2.02 -36.99 20.22
CA GLY A 19 -2.96 -35.91 19.93
C GLY A 19 -2.70 -35.26 18.57
N ILE A 20 -1.44 -34.99 18.24
CA ILE A 20 -1.01 -34.49 16.93
C ILE A 20 -1.31 -35.53 15.85
N GLY A 21 -1.01 -36.81 16.07
CA GLY A 21 -1.31 -37.88 15.12
C GLY A 21 -2.81 -38.03 14.82
N LEU A 22 -3.67 -37.87 15.84
CA LEU A 22 -5.13 -37.93 15.70
C LEU A 22 -5.66 -36.69 14.96
N LEU A 23 -5.15 -35.49 15.27
CA LEU A 23 -5.45 -34.26 14.53
C LEU A 23 -5.05 -34.36 13.05
N ILE A 24 -3.83 -34.82 12.77
CA ILE A 24 -3.36 -35.05 11.39
C ILE A 24 -4.24 -36.08 10.69
N GLY A 25 -4.62 -37.17 11.39
CA GLY A 25 -5.52 -38.18 10.87
C GLY A 25 -6.90 -37.61 10.51
N VAL A 26 -7.49 -36.78 11.36
CA VAL A 26 -8.78 -36.11 11.12
C VAL A 26 -8.69 -35.14 9.94
N VAL A 27 -7.61 -34.35 9.86
CA VAL A 27 -7.38 -33.40 8.76
C VAL A 27 -7.16 -34.13 7.43
N LEU A 28 -6.42 -35.25 7.43
CA LEU A 28 -6.10 -36.01 6.22
C LEU A 28 -7.19 -36.99 5.79
N TRP A 29 -8.12 -37.36 6.69
CA TRP A 29 -9.22 -38.28 6.39
C TRP A 29 -10.02 -37.92 5.12
N PRO A 30 -10.52 -36.68 4.94
CA PRO A 30 -11.23 -36.32 3.72
C PRO A 30 -10.36 -36.46 2.46
N PHE A 31 -9.06 -36.20 2.55
CA PHE A 31 -8.13 -36.36 1.43
C PHE A 31 -7.86 -37.84 1.10
N LEU A 32 -7.74 -38.70 2.12
CA LEU A 32 -7.57 -40.14 1.93
C LEU A 32 -8.84 -40.79 1.34
N TRP A 33 -10.01 -40.35 1.80
CA TRP A 33 -11.29 -40.78 1.25
C TRP A 33 -11.44 -40.33 -0.21
N ALA A 34 -11.13 -39.07 -0.52
CA ALA A 34 -11.15 -38.53 -1.88
C ALA A 34 -10.14 -39.27 -2.78
N GLY A 35 -8.94 -39.59 -2.27
CA GLY A 35 -7.93 -40.37 -2.99
C GLY A 35 -8.40 -41.79 -3.31
N ARG A 36 -9.01 -42.49 -2.34
CA ARG A 36 -9.59 -43.83 -2.58
C ARG A 36 -10.74 -43.77 -3.59
N TRP A 37 -11.65 -42.81 -3.45
CA TRP A 37 -12.72 -42.57 -4.42
C TRP A 37 -12.18 -42.29 -5.83
N TYR A 38 -11.13 -41.47 -5.95
CA TYR A 38 -10.47 -41.16 -7.22
C TYR A 38 -9.82 -42.39 -7.87
N THR A 39 -9.16 -43.26 -7.09
CA THR A 39 -8.54 -44.49 -7.61
C THR A 39 -9.54 -45.51 -8.16
N GLN A 40 -10.77 -45.51 -7.69
CA GLN A 40 -11.83 -46.46 -8.09
C GLN A 40 -12.61 -46.02 -9.35
N ARG A 41 -12.34 -44.83 -9.90
CA ARG A 41 -13.06 -44.26 -11.05
C ARG A 41 -12.34 -44.48 -12.39
N GLY A 42 -13.10 -44.31 -13.48
CA GLY A 42 -12.60 -44.45 -14.85
C GLY A 42 -11.50 -43.45 -15.22
N TRP A 43 -10.68 -43.79 -16.21
CA TRP A 43 -9.48 -43.04 -16.61
C TRP A 43 -9.75 -41.58 -17.01
N ILE A 44 -10.90 -41.29 -17.64
CA ILE A 44 -11.29 -39.93 -18.05
C ILE A 44 -11.48 -39.02 -16.84
N LEU A 45 -12.23 -39.48 -15.83
CA LEU A 45 -12.46 -38.70 -14.61
C LEU A 45 -11.15 -38.46 -13.86
N LYS A 46 -10.25 -39.44 -13.86
CA LYS A 46 -8.91 -39.30 -13.30
C LYS A 46 -8.11 -38.21 -14.01
N ALA A 47 -8.05 -38.26 -15.34
CA ALA A 47 -7.35 -37.25 -16.12
C ALA A 47 -7.90 -35.84 -15.88
N VAL A 48 -9.23 -35.66 -15.86
CA VAL A 48 -9.87 -34.35 -15.65
C VAL A 48 -9.61 -33.82 -14.24
N VAL A 49 -9.83 -34.63 -13.21
CA VAL A 49 -9.62 -34.20 -11.81
C VAL A 49 -8.13 -34.01 -11.51
N GLY A 50 -7.26 -34.85 -12.05
CA GLY A 50 -5.81 -34.69 -11.96
C GLY A 50 -5.33 -33.39 -12.58
N LEU A 51 -5.82 -33.05 -13.79
CA LEU A 51 -5.51 -31.78 -14.44
C LEU A 51 -6.05 -30.58 -13.65
N ALA A 52 -7.28 -30.66 -13.13
CA ALA A 52 -7.85 -29.61 -12.28
C ALA A 52 -7.03 -29.39 -11.00
N LEU A 53 -6.55 -30.46 -10.35
CA LEU A 53 -5.67 -30.37 -9.20
C LEU A 53 -4.31 -29.76 -9.55
N LEU A 54 -3.71 -30.13 -10.68
CA LEU A 54 -2.45 -29.52 -11.14
C LEU A 54 -2.60 -28.03 -11.40
N VAL A 55 -3.70 -27.61 -12.04
CA VAL A 55 -4.02 -26.18 -12.24
C VAL A 55 -4.19 -25.49 -10.89
N LEU A 56 -4.91 -26.10 -9.95
CA LEU A 56 -5.12 -25.54 -8.61
C LEU A 56 -3.78 -25.36 -7.86
N ILE A 57 -2.91 -26.38 -7.89
CA ILE A 57 -1.57 -26.31 -7.29
C ILE A 57 -0.75 -25.19 -7.93
N GLY A 58 -0.78 -25.08 -9.27
CA GLY A 58 -0.09 -24.00 -9.99
C GLY A 58 -0.60 -22.61 -9.59
N LEU A 59 -1.92 -22.44 -9.45
CA LEU A 59 -2.51 -21.18 -8.99
C LEU A 59 -2.07 -20.84 -7.56
N TYR A 60 -2.11 -21.80 -6.63
CA TYR A 60 -1.66 -21.58 -5.24
C TYR A 60 -0.17 -21.30 -5.14
N ALA A 61 0.67 -21.97 -5.95
CA ALA A 61 2.10 -21.69 -6.03
C ALA A 61 2.35 -20.27 -6.51
N ASN A 62 1.63 -19.82 -7.54
CA ASN A 62 1.71 -18.44 -8.03
C ASN A 62 1.21 -17.42 -6.99
N PHE A 63 0.11 -17.72 -6.27
CA PHE A 63 -0.40 -16.88 -5.20
C PHE A 63 0.59 -16.76 -4.04
N PHE A 64 1.17 -17.88 -3.62
CA PHE A 64 2.21 -17.90 -2.60
C PHE A 64 3.42 -17.06 -3.04
N TYR A 65 3.91 -17.26 -4.26
CA TYR A 65 5.01 -16.45 -4.81
C TYR A 65 4.65 -14.96 -4.85
N ALA A 66 3.46 -14.62 -5.34
CA ALA A 66 3.01 -13.24 -5.46
C ALA A 66 2.87 -12.53 -4.11
N THR A 67 2.49 -13.24 -3.05
CA THR A 67 2.32 -12.68 -1.69
C THR A 67 3.63 -12.62 -0.91
N GLN A 68 4.51 -13.61 -1.05
CA GLN A 68 5.76 -13.69 -0.30
C GLN A 68 6.92 -12.92 -0.94
N TRP A 69 6.95 -12.82 -2.27
CA TRP A 69 8.07 -12.19 -2.98
C TRP A 69 7.78 -10.72 -3.29
N TRP A 70 8.58 -9.81 -2.73
CA TRP A 70 8.45 -8.35 -2.94
C TRP A 70 9.50 -7.90 -3.96
N THR A 71 9.06 -7.48 -5.14
CA THR A 71 9.94 -6.96 -6.20
C THR A 71 10.10 -5.46 -6.05
N ASN A 72 11.32 -4.96 -6.20
CA ASN A 72 11.68 -3.53 -6.17
C ASN A 72 11.24 -2.75 -4.91
N PHE A 73 11.08 -3.44 -3.78
CA PHE A 73 10.76 -2.79 -2.53
C PHE A 73 11.97 -2.05 -1.97
N ASN A 74 11.87 -0.72 -1.84
CA ASN A 74 12.92 0.12 -1.30
C ASN A 74 12.33 1.25 -0.44
N PRO A 75 12.48 1.24 0.89
CA PRO A 75 11.98 2.31 1.77
C PRO A 75 12.49 3.71 1.43
N ASN A 76 13.68 3.82 0.83
CA ASN A 76 14.30 5.07 0.44
C ASN A 76 14.16 5.36 -1.07
N TYR A 77 13.18 4.75 -1.75
CA TYR A 77 12.95 4.97 -3.17
C TYR A 77 12.81 6.45 -3.60
N PRO A 78 12.32 7.42 -2.77
CA PRO A 78 12.21 8.80 -3.26
C PRO A 78 13.56 9.43 -3.62
N SER A 79 14.67 8.92 -3.06
CA SER A 79 16.03 9.36 -3.41
C SER A 79 16.41 9.09 -4.87
N THR A 80 15.76 8.15 -5.56
CA THR A 80 16.08 7.81 -6.96
C THR A 80 15.62 8.86 -7.96
N TYR A 81 14.65 9.70 -7.60
CA TYR A 81 14.10 10.72 -8.49
C TYR A 81 14.98 11.98 -8.57
N THR A 82 15.89 12.19 -7.62
CA THR A 82 16.81 13.35 -7.58
C THR A 82 16.13 14.71 -7.76
N PHE A 83 14.92 14.87 -7.19
CA PHE A 83 14.12 16.10 -7.32
C PHE A 83 14.85 17.37 -6.88
N GLU A 84 15.79 17.26 -5.94
CA GLU A 84 16.64 18.36 -5.45
C GLU A 84 17.47 19.02 -6.55
N LYS A 85 17.67 18.37 -7.70
CA LYS A 85 18.43 18.94 -8.84
C LYS A 85 17.54 19.71 -9.82
N ARG A 86 16.23 19.64 -9.66
CA ARG A 86 15.27 20.17 -10.63
C ARG A 86 15.22 21.69 -10.63
N ASN A 87 15.33 22.34 -9.47
CA ASN A 87 15.38 23.81 -9.29
C ASN A 87 14.28 24.60 -10.03
N VAL A 88 13.12 23.99 -10.28
CA VAL A 88 12.02 24.56 -11.08
C VAL A 88 10.71 24.01 -10.55
N SER A 89 9.79 24.89 -10.15
CA SER A 89 8.48 24.51 -9.62
C SER A 89 7.59 23.87 -10.70
N ALA A 90 6.54 23.14 -10.30
CA ALA A 90 5.66 22.49 -11.27
C ALA A 90 4.85 23.50 -12.06
N GLY A 91 4.85 23.37 -13.39
CA GLY A 91 4.18 24.30 -14.30
C GLY A 91 4.92 25.62 -14.54
N GLU A 92 6.06 25.86 -13.89
CA GLU A 92 6.90 27.03 -14.13
C GLU A 92 7.59 26.92 -15.49
N GLN A 93 7.58 28.00 -16.28
CA GLN A 93 8.24 28.03 -17.59
C GLN A 93 9.75 28.20 -17.42
N VAL A 94 10.50 27.21 -17.91
CA VAL A 94 11.96 27.32 -18.04
C VAL A 94 12.25 28.11 -19.32
N ALA A 95 13.03 29.17 -19.22
CA ALA A 95 13.39 29.99 -20.38
C ALA A 95 14.03 29.14 -21.48
N ALA A 96 13.56 29.30 -22.72
CA ALA A 96 14.21 28.69 -23.88
C ALA A 96 15.67 29.17 -23.93
N GLY A 97 16.61 28.21 -23.95
CA GLY A 97 18.03 28.52 -24.13
C GLY A 97 18.21 29.42 -25.37
N ALA A 98 19.20 30.32 -25.33
CA ALA A 98 19.48 31.36 -26.31
C ALA A 98 19.73 30.85 -27.75
N GLY A 99 18.70 30.30 -28.39
CA GLY A 99 18.68 29.69 -29.70
C GLY A 99 17.27 29.77 -30.29
N THR A 100 17.16 29.46 -31.58
CA THR A 100 15.94 29.56 -32.40
C THR A 100 14.80 28.60 -32.02
N ASP A 101 14.89 27.91 -30.89
CA ASP A 101 13.85 27.02 -30.39
C ASP A 101 12.76 27.80 -29.65
N THR A 102 11.59 27.92 -30.28
CA THR A 102 10.38 28.53 -29.71
C THR A 102 9.60 27.58 -28.78
N ALA A 103 10.15 26.40 -28.46
CA ALA A 103 9.45 25.40 -27.65
C ALA A 103 9.44 25.79 -26.17
N LYS A 104 8.25 26.10 -25.63
CA LYS A 104 8.06 26.37 -24.21
C LYS A 104 8.19 25.05 -23.43
N THR A 105 9.14 24.98 -22.52
CA THR A 105 9.30 23.87 -21.59
C THR A 105 8.90 24.31 -20.20
N CYS A 106 8.08 23.52 -19.52
CA CYS A 106 7.64 23.76 -18.16
C CYS A 106 8.14 22.67 -17.21
N GLY A 107 8.25 22.99 -15.92
CA GLY A 107 8.53 22.00 -14.88
C GLY A 107 7.45 20.93 -14.82
N ASN A 108 7.86 19.66 -14.72
CA ASN A 108 6.96 18.52 -14.55
C ASN A 108 6.31 18.50 -13.15
N SER A 109 5.50 17.51 -12.80
CA SER A 109 4.99 17.31 -11.44
C SER A 109 5.57 16.03 -10.85
N GLY A 110 6.34 16.18 -9.77
CA GLY A 110 6.86 15.10 -8.95
C GLY A 110 5.73 14.36 -8.22
N ILE A 111 4.69 15.07 -7.76
CA ILE A 111 3.51 14.42 -7.16
C ILE A 111 2.84 13.49 -8.18
N ALA A 112 2.58 13.97 -9.41
CA ALA A 112 1.95 13.17 -10.45
C ALA A 112 2.84 11.98 -10.88
N GLN A 113 4.15 12.20 -10.99
CA GLN A 113 5.12 11.15 -11.31
C GLN A 113 5.13 10.04 -10.25
N ILE A 114 5.28 10.41 -8.98
CA ILE A 114 5.35 9.45 -7.87
C ILE A 114 4.01 8.73 -7.69
N ALA A 115 2.88 9.43 -7.84
CA ALA A 115 1.57 8.78 -7.81
C ALA A 115 1.45 7.70 -8.90
N ALA A 116 1.89 8.01 -10.13
CA ALA A 116 1.91 7.05 -11.23
C ALA A 116 2.84 5.87 -10.94
N ASP A 117 4.04 6.13 -10.43
CA ASP A 117 5.06 5.11 -10.20
C ASP A 117 4.72 4.22 -8.98
N LEU A 118 4.03 4.74 -7.97
CA LEU A 118 3.49 3.96 -6.85
C LEU A 118 2.36 3.01 -7.28
N THR A 119 1.46 3.49 -8.15
CA THR A 119 0.41 2.63 -8.72
C THR A 119 1.01 1.59 -9.67
N ASP A 120 2.01 1.97 -10.48
CA ASP A 120 2.75 1.04 -11.35
C ASP A 120 3.49 -0.03 -10.53
N PHE A 121 4.16 0.37 -9.46
CA PHE A 121 4.81 -0.53 -8.51
C PHE A 121 3.81 -1.55 -7.91
N SER A 122 2.61 -1.08 -7.56
CA SER A 122 1.58 -1.91 -6.92
C SER A 122 0.84 -2.87 -7.85
N VAL A 123 0.86 -2.62 -9.17
CA VAL A 123 0.01 -3.33 -10.16
C VAL A 123 0.80 -4.02 -11.28
N ASN A 124 1.90 -3.43 -11.72
CA ASN A 124 2.73 -3.93 -12.81
C ASN A 124 3.98 -4.63 -12.31
N GLN A 125 4.66 -4.06 -11.31
CA GLN A 125 5.87 -4.67 -10.74
C GLN A 125 5.53 -5.75 -9.71
N ASN A 126 4.49 -5.49 -8.92
CA ASN A 126 3.87 -6.44 -8.01
C ASN A 126 2.44 -6.70 -8.49
N ALA A 127 2.03 -7.96 -8.53
CA ALA A 127 0.65 -8.28 -8.89
C ALA A 127 -0.30 -7.80 -7.78
N TRP A 128 -1.42 -7.20 -8.15
CA TRP A 128 -2.40 -6.68 -7.20
C TRP A 128 -3.16 -7.82 -6.52
N ILE A 129 -2.87 -8.05 -5.24
CA ILE A 129 -3.27 -9.29 -4.53
C ILE A 129 -4.78 -9.30 -4.25
N SER A 130 -5.37 -8.17 -3.88
CA SER A 130 -6.79 -8.09 -3.49
C SER A 130 -7.77 -8.44 -4.64
N SER A 131 -7.31 -8.31 -5.89
CA SER A 131 -8.04 -8.72 -7.09
C SER A 131 -7.56 -10.09 -7.60
N MET A 132 -6.93 -10.94 -6.76
CA MET A 132 -6.64 -12.33 -7.11
C MET A 132 -7.80 -13.25 -6.76
N ILE A 133 -8.10 -14.25 -7.60
CA ILE A 133 -9.22 -15.17 -7.37
C ILE A 133 -8.99 -16.00 -6.11
N LEU A 134 -7.75 -16.43 -5.87
CA LEU A 134 -7.40 -17.16 -4.66
C LEU A 134 -7.51 -16.29 -3.41
N TYR A 135 -7.22 -14.99 -3.51
CA TYR A 135 -7.45 -14.05 -2.41
C TYR A 135 -8.94 -13.92 -2.10
N LYS A 136 -9.80 -13.86 -3.12
CA LYS A 136 -11.25 -13.79 -2.94
C LYS A 136 -11.89 -15.05 -2.39
N LEU A 137 -11.37 -16.21 -2.79
CA LEU A 137 -11.91 -17.50 -2.36
C LEU A 137 -11.57 -17.80 -0.91
N GLY A 138 -10.57 -17.11 -0.35
CA GLY A 138 -10.10 -17.34 1.00
C GLY A 138 -9.44 -18.72 1.16
N LEU A 139 -9.11 -19.05 2.41
CA LEU A 139 -8.67 -20.36 2.82
C LEU A 139 -9.86 -21.12 3.43
N PHE A 140 -10.43 -22.08 2.69
CA PHE A 140 -11.60 -22.86 3.14
C PHE A 140 -12.82 -22.01 3.57
N GLY A 141 -13.05 -20.88 2.90
CA GLY A 141 -14.15 -19.96 3.22
C GLY A 141 -13.83 -18.89 4.28
N ILE A 142 -12.57 -18.81 4.75
CA ILE A 142 -12.06 -17.74 5.60
C ILE A 142 -11.30 -16.75 4.71
N ASP A 143 -11.68 -15.46 4.74
CA ASP A 143 -10.97 -14.41 4.02
C ASP A 143 -9.50 -14.31 4.49
N TRP A 144 -8.58 -14.06 3.56
CA TRP A 144 -7.15 -13.99 3.91
C TRP A 144 -6.80 -12.86 4.88
N ASP A 145 -7.58 -11.76 4.92
CA ASP A 145 -7.51 -10.68 5.95
C ASP A 145 -7.71 -11.17 7.40
N HIS A 146 -8.11 -12.43 7.59
CA HIS A 146 -8.27 -13.06 8.90
C HIS A 146 -7.28 -14.19 9.13
N THR A 147 -6.33 -14.39 8.22
CA THR A 147 -5.35 -15.46 8.27
C THR A 147 -3.98 -14.93 8.70
N PRO A 148 -3.10 -15.75 9.28
CA PRO A 148 -1.78 -15.31 9.74
C PRO A 148 -0.77 -15.00 8.63
N TRP A 149 -1.14 -15.20 7.37
CA TRP A 149 -0.21 -15.29 6.26
C TRP A 149 -0.89 -14.89 4.94
N MET A 150 -0.12 -14.27 4.05
CA MET A 150 -0.49 -13.91 2.66
C MET A 150 -1.40 -12.67 2.50
N ASP A 151 -1.67 -11.91 3.56
CA ASP A 151 -2.48 -10.68 3.60
C ASP A 151 -1.63 -9.40 3.70
N ASN A 152 -0.49 -9.44 4.40
CA ASN A 152 0.40 -8.29 4.62
C ASN A 152 0.72 -7.46 3.37
N LYS A 153 1.09 -8.12 2.26
CA LYS A 153 1.41 -7.43 1.01
C LYS A 153 0.16 -6.79 0.37
N ALA A 154 -1.02 -7.40 0.52
CA ALA A 154 -2.28 -6.82 0.08
C ALA A 154 -2.64 -5.59 0.93
N SER A 155 -2.48 -5.68 2.26
CA SER A 155 -2.67 -4.55 3.18
C SER A 155 -1.73 -3.38 2.89
N PHE A 156 -0.46 -3.67 2.59
CA PHE A 156 0.50 -2.66 2.12
C PHE A 156 0.08 -1.99 0.81
N GLN A 157 -0.33 -2.76 -0.20
CA GLN A 157 -0.84 -2.25 -1.48
C GLN A 157 -2.08 -1.36 -1.29
N ARG A 158 -3.01 -1.77 -0.42
CA ARG A 158 -4.21 -0.97 -0.07
C ARG A 158 -3.83 0.35 0.61
N GLY A 159 -2.84 0.34 1.52
CA GLY A 159 -2.31 1.54 2.16
C GLY A 159 -1.71 2.54 1.15
N ILE A 160 -0.89 2.05 0.21
CA ILE A 160 -0.37 2.87 -0.90
C ILE A 160 -1.52 3.46 -1.72
N ASN A 161 -2.48 2.62 -2.12
CA ASN A 161 -3.61 3.04 -2.94
C ASN A 161 -4.47 4.11 -2.25
N GLN A 162 -4.67 4.02 -0.93
CA GLN A 162 -5.39 5.06 -0.19
C GLN A 162 -4.69 6.43 -0.30
N ALA A 163 -3.38 6.46 -0.09
CA ALA A 163 -2.59 7.70 -0.20
C ALA A 163 -2.61 8.27 -1.62
N VAL A 164 -2.48 7.41 -2.64
CA VAL A 164 -2.53 7.81 -4.06
C VAL A 164 -3.93 8.29 -4.45
N ARG A 165 -5.01 7.63 -4.00
CA ARG A 165 -6.40 8.06 -4.24
C ARG A 165 -6.69 9.46 -3.72
N ARG A 166 -6.28 9.75 -2.48
CA ARG A 166 -6.43 11.07 -1.89
C ARG A 166 -5.63 12.11 -2.66
N THR A 167 -4.38 11.77 -3.01
CA THR A 167 -3.53 12.65 -3.79
C THR A 167 -4.08 12.94 -5.18
N ALA A 168 -4.58 11.93 -5.89
CA ALA A 168 -5.19 12.12 -7.21
C ALA A 168 -6.45 12.98 -7.14
N THR A 169 -7.19 12.90 -6.02
CA THR A 169 -8.33 13.78 -5.77
C THR A 169 -7.88 15.23 -5.62
N GLU A 170 -6.90 15.51 -4.76
CA GLU A 170 -6.37 16.87 -4.59
C GLU A 170 -5.67 17.39 -5.87
N LEU A 171 -5.00 16.51 -6.61
CA LEU A 171 -4.36 16.84 -7.88
C LEU A 171 -5.39 17.27 -8.92
N ALA A 172 -6.52 16.55 -9.04
CA ALA A 172 -7.59 16.92 -9.97
C ALA A 172 -8.38 18.16 -9.51
N ASP A 173 -8.68 18.26 -8.22
CA ASP A 173 -9.60 19.27 -7.69
C ASP A 173 -8.93 20.59 -7.32
N ASN A 174 -7.62 20.62 -7.03
CA ASN A 174 -6.97 21.86 -6.58
C ASN A 174 -5.66 22.14 -7.32
N LEU A 175 -4.80 21.13 -7.51
CA LEU A 175 -3.45 21.39 -8.04
C LEU A 175 -3.40 21.48 -9.57
N GLY A 176 -4.25 20.76 -10.28
CA GLY A 176 -4.27 20.69 -11.74
C GLY A 176 -5.05 21.82 -12.43
N ARG A 177 -5.47 22.85 -11.69
CA ARG A 177 -6.26 23.97 -12.20
C ARG A 177 -5.93 25.27 -11.49
N VAL A 178 -6.00 26.38 -12.21
CA VAL A 178 -5.60 27.72 -11.71
C VAL A 178 -6.64 28.34 -10.77
N ARG A 179 -7.92 28.00 -10.93
CA ARG A 179 -9.01 28.46 -10.06
C ARG A 179 -10.01 27.33 -9.83
N THR A 180 -10.74 27.37 -8.72
CA THR A 180 -11.81 26.41 -8.42
C THR A 180 -12.94 26.39 -9.48
N THR A 181 -13.05 27.42 -10.31
CA THR A 181 -14.01 27.51 -11.42
C THR A 181 -13.42 27.13 -12.78
N SER A 182 -12.11 26.91 -12.87
CA SER A 182 -11.46 26.44 -14.08
C SER A 182 -11.85 24.99 -14.38
N GLN A 183 -11.89 24.66 -15.68
CA GLN A 183 -12.13 23.30 -16.14
C GLN A 183 -11.10 22.34 -15.53
N ILE A 184 -11.59 21.21 -15.01
CA ILE A 184 -10.73 20.15 -14.49
C ILE A 184 -10.04 19.48 -15.69
N ASP A 185 -8.75 19.19 -15.55
CA ASP A 185 -8.02 18.42 -16.54
C ASP A 185 -8.63 17.01 -16.72
N ALA A 186 -8.95 16.65 -17.96
CA ALA A 186 -9.64 15.40 -18.26
C ALA A 186 -8.84 14.16 -17.83
N ASP A 187 -7.52 14.16 -18.00
CA ASP A 187 -6.69 13.02 -17.59
C ASP A 187 -6.63 12.89 -16.07
N LEU A 188 -6.55 14.00 -15.34
CA LEU A 188 -6.59 13.97 -13.87
C LEU A 188 -7.95 13.53 -13.34
N GLN A 189 -9.04 13.97 -13.97
CA GLN A 189 -10.40 13.53 -13.64
C GLN A 189 -10.57 12.02 -13.85
N ASP A 190 -10.12 11.49 -15.00
CA ASP A 190 -10.15 10.07 -15.33
C ASP A 190 -9.26 9.27 -14.36
N ALA A 191 -8.03 9.74 -14.10
CA ALA A 191 -7.10 9.10 -13.18
C ALA A 191 -7.70 8.99 -11.78
N ARG A 192 -8.30 10.07 -11.26
CA ARG A 192 -9.00 10.08 -9.98
C ARG A 192 -10.12 9.04 -9.94
N GLY A 193 -10.97 9.00 -10.97
CA GLY A 193 -12.08 8.04 -11.05
C GLY A 193 -11.60 6.58 -11.08
N ASN A 194 -10.58 6.31 -11.88
CA ASN A 194 -9.96 5.00 -12.02
C ASN A 194 -9.29 4.52 -10.73
N LEU A 195 -8.61 5.41 -10.00
CA LEU A 195 -7.99 5.07 -8.72
C LEU A 195 -9.03 4.79 -7.64
N GLN A 196 -10.17 5.51 -7.64
CA GLN A 196 -11.28 5.27 -6.72
C GLN A 196 -12.05 3.96 -6.98
N PHE A 197 -11.77 3.28 -8.09
CA PHE A 197 -12.39 2.00 -8.39
C PHE A 197 -12.12 0.93 -7.33
N ASP A 198 -13.10 0.06 -7.10
CA ASP A 198 -13.08 -1.01 -6.10
C ASP A 198 -11.80 -1.86 -6.16
N GLU A 199 -11.24 -2.16 -4.99
CA GLU A 199 -9.93 -2.82 -4.84
C GLU A 199 -10.00 -4.32 -5.13
N TYR A 200 -11.20 -4.91 -5.05
CA TYR A 200 -11.37 -6.34 -5.10
C TYR A 200 -11.87 -6.82 -6.46
N THR A 201 -12.48 -6.01 -7.31
CA THR A 201 -13.18 -6.49 -8.51
C THR A 201 -12.32 -7.38 -9.43
N TRP A 202 -12.79 -8.61 -9.69
CA TRP A 202 -12.20 -9.60 -10.61
C TRP A 202 -12.93 -9.55 -11.97
N TYR A 203 -12.45 -10.31 -12.96
CA TYR A 203 -13.06 -10.50 -14.29
C TYR A 203 -14.56 -10.90 -14.28
N PHE A 204 -15.09 -11.34 -13.14
CA PHE A 204 -16.47 -11.79 -12.99
C PHE A 204 -17.02 -11.36 -11.63
N GLY A 205 -18.24 -10.83 -11.61
CA GLY A 205 -18.95 -10.47 -10.39
C GLY A 205 -20.31 -11.16 -10.30
N VAL A 206 -20.80 -11.35 -9.07
CA VAL A 206 -22.15 -11.89 -8.81
C VAL A 206 -23.21 -10.80 -8.69
N SER A 207 -22.81 -9.54 -8.47
CA SER A 207 -23.71 -8.37 -8.41
C SER A 207 -23.01 -7.12 -8.98
N PRO A 208 -23.50 -6.53 -10.08
CA PRO A 208 -24.33 -7.19 -11.11
C PRO A 208 -23.62 -8.44 -11.67
N PHE A 209 -24.41 -9.46 -12.03
CA PHE A 209 -23.91 -10.71 -12.60
C PHE A 209 -23.38 -10.46 -14.02
N GLY A 210 -22.10 -10.78 -14.25
CA GLY A 210 -21.52 -10.66 -15.58
C GLY A 210 -20.01 -10.43 -15.60
N PRO A 211 -19.43 -10.35 -16.82
CA PRO A 211 -18.03 -10.00 -17.00
C PRO A 211 -17.79 -8.56 -16.54
N LYS A 212 -16.73 -8.36 -15.76
CA LYS A 212 -16.29 -7.05 -15.28
C LYS A 212 -14.84 -6.82 -15.70
N THR A 213 -14.47 -5.56 -15.89
CA THR A 213 -13.06 -5.18 -16.04
C THR A 213 -12.39 -5.32 -14.67
N PRO A 214 -11.27 -6.08 -14.55
CA PRO A 214 -10.64 -6.30 -13.26
C PRO A 214 -9.93 -5.03 -12.79
N THR A 215 -9.86 -4.83 -11.47
CA THR A 215 -9.24 -3.66 -10.81
C THR A 215 -7.87 -3.26 -11.37
N PRO A 216 -6.92 -4.19 -11.61
CA PRO A 216 -5.61 -3.85 -12.19
C PRO A 216 -5.68 -3.07 -13.49
N SER A 217 -6.71 -3.28 -14.31
CA SER A 217 -6.84 -2.59 -15.60
C SER A 217 -7.18 -1.11 -15.41
N TYR A 218 -8.04 -0.77 -14.46
CA TYR A 218 -8.36 0.62 -14.11
C TYR A 218 -7.14 1.33 -13.52
N TYR A 219 -6.40 0.67 -12.63
CA TYR A 219 -5.20 1.26 -12.05
C TYR A 219 -4.09 1.47 -13.09
N ARG A 220 -3.90 0.54 -14.04
CA ARG A 220 -3.01 0.76 -15.19
C ARG A 220 -3.45 1.92 -16.07
N ASP A 221 -4.74 2.12 -16.25
CA ASP A 221 -5.25 3.27 -16.98
C ASP A 221 -4.97 4.57 -16.23
N ALA A 222 -5.16 4.61 -14.91
CA ALA A 222 -4.78 5.75 -14.08
C ALA A 222 -3.29 6.11 -14.21
N VAL A 223 -2.39 5.12 -14.24
CA VAL A 223 -0.95 5.35 -14.47
C VAL A 223 -0.71 6.05 -15.81
N ARG A 224 -1.36 5.59 -16.88
CA ARG A 224 -1.24 6.22 -18.21
C ARG A 224 -1.74 7.67 -18.18
N LYS A 225 -2.85 7.92 -17.51
CA LYS A 225 -3.46 9.25 -17.39
C LYS A 225 -2.60 10.23 -16.59
N LEU A 226 -2.06 9.80 -15.44
CA LEU A 226 -1.13 10.60 -14.66
C LEU A 226 0.16 10.93 -15.43
N ARG A 227 0.72 9.97 -16.17
CA ARG A 227 1.88 10.19 -17.03
C ARG A 227 1.57 11.11 -18.22
N SER A 228 0.39 10.98 -18.81
CA SER A 228 -0.10 11.87 -19.88
C SER A 228 -0.22 13.32 -19.40
N PHE A 229 -0.83 13.53 -18.24
CA PHE A 229 -0.88 14.84 -17.59
C PHE A 229 0.53 15.41 -17.39
N ASN A 230 1.45 14.61 -16.86
CA ASN A 230 2.82 15.05 -16.60
C ASN A 230 3.58 15.43 -17.89
N ALA A 231 3.38 14.66 -18.97
CA ALA A 231 3.94 14.97 -20.28
C ALA A 231 3.39 16.28 -20.87
N ARG A 232 2.07 16.51 -20.74
CA ARG A 232 1.44 17.77 -21.17
C ARG A 232 1.90 18.94 -20.33
N LEU A 233 2.07 18.75 -19.02
CA LEU A 233 2.61 19.76 -18.11
C LEU A 233 4.02 20.16 -18.52
N ALA A 234 4.90 19.22 -18.87
CA ALA A 234 6.26 19.51 -19.35
C ALA A 234 6.29 20.37 -20.62
N THR A 235 5.25 20.29 -21.46
CA THR A 235 5.08 21.11 -22.68
C THR A 235 4.24 22.37 -22.47
N CYS A 236 3.95 22.75 -21.21
CA CYS A 236 3.10 23.89 -20.86
C CYS A 236 1.66 23.82 -21.42
N GLN A 237 1.16 22.62 -21.76
CA GLN A 237 -0.21 22.39 -22.25
C GLN A 237 -1.21 22.09 -21.13
N ALA A 238 -0.70 21.69 -19.96
CA ALA A 238 -1.46 21.56 -18.73
C ALA A 238 -0.96 22.60 -17.72
N THR A 239 -1.80 22.95 -16.75
CA THR A 239 -1.46 23.89 -15.69
C THR A 239 -1.30 23.14 -14.38
N PHE A 240 -0.29 23.53 -13.60
CA PHE A 240 -0.16 23.15 -12.20
C PHE A 240 -0.11 24.43 -11.36
N ASP A 241 -0.94 24.50 -10.33
CA ASP A 241 -1.12 25.69 -9.53
C ASP A 241 -0.36 25.57 -8.20
N ALA A 242 0.95 25.89 -8.26
CA ALA A 242 1.91 25.76 -7.16
C ALA A 242 1.80 26.90 -6.12
N ARG A 243 0.60 27.17 -5.61
CA ARG A 243 0.36 28.22 -4.59
C ARG A 243 0.47 27.70 -3.15
N ALA A 244 0.78 28.60 -2.22
CA ALA A 244 0.91 28.28 -0.80
C ALA A 244 -0.38 27.76 -0.15
N ASP A 245 -1.55 28.29 -0.53
CA ASP A 245 -2.86 27.82 -0.07
C ASP A 245 -3.17 26.40 -0.56
N ASN A 246 -2.87 26.12 -1.82
CA ASN A 246 -2.99 24.77 -2.40
C ASN A 246 -2.05 23.77 -1.71
N LEU A 247 -0.80 24.16 -1.44
CA LEU A 247 0.14 23.32 -0.71
C LEU A 247 -0.36 23.04 0.71
N LYS A 248 -0.84 24.06 1.41
CA LYS A 248 -1.40 23.94 2.75
C LYS A 248 -2.58 22.96 2.76
N GLN A 249 -3.52 23.11 1.83
CA GLN A 249 -4.67 22.22 1.72
C GLN A 249 -4.23 20.77 1.47
N TYR A 250 -3.25 20.55 0.59
CA TYR A 250 -2.70 19.23 0.33
C TYR A 250 -2.10 18.61 1.60
N ILE A 251 -1.27 19.35 2.33
CA ILE A 251 -0.65 18.90 3.59
C ILE A 251 -1.71 18.58 4.65
N ASP A 252 -2.72 19.44 4.82
CA ASP A 252 -3.80 19.23 5.80
C ASP A 252 -4.59 17.95 5.51
N ARG A 253 -4.84 17.65 4.24
CA ARG A 253 -5.55 16.44 3.81
C ARG A 253 -4.75 15.18 4.12
N ILE A 254 -3.43 15.22 3.92
CA ILE A 254 -2.53 14.13 4.29
C ILE A 254 -2.46 13.96 5.80
N ALA A 255 -2.27 15.05 6.55
CA ALA A 255 -2.22 15.05 8.01
C ALA A 255 -3.52 14.51 8.63
N SER A 256 -4.66 14.80 8.01
CA SER A 256 -5.96 14.24 8.39
C SER A 256 -6.05 12.74 8.13
N ASP A 257 -5.59 12.26 6.96
CA ASP A 257 -5.61 10.83 6.63
C ASP A 257 -4.74 10.00 7.58
N ILE A 258 -3.47 10.42 7.74
CA ILE A 258 -2.51 9.79 8.64
C ILE A 258 -3.02 9.82 10.09
N GLY A 259 -3.70 10.88 10.50
CA GLY A 259 -4.36 10.98 11.81
C GLY A 259 -5.46 9.92 12.00
N SER A 260 -6.27 9.67 10.97
CA SER A 260 -7.29 8.62 11.01
C SER A 260 -6.68 7.22 11.13
N THR A 261 -5.58 6.95 10.42
CA THR A 261 -4.83 5.69 10.54
C THR A 261 -4.23 5.53 11.93
N SER A 262 -3.67 6.59 12.51
CA SER A 262 -3.15 6.56 13.89
C SER A 262 -4.22 6.15 14.90
N ALA A 263 -5.44 6.65 14.76
CA ALA A 263 -6.54 6.32 15.67
C ALA A 263 -6.92 4.83 15.57
N ILE A 264 -6.91 4.26 14.35
CA ILE A 264 -7.16 2.84 14.12
C ILE A 264 -6.07 1.97 14.76
N LEU A 265 -4.80 2.36 14.62
CA LEU A 265 -3.68 1.64 15.24
C LEU A 265 -3.79 1.65 16.77
N LYS A 266 -4.07 2.82 17.34
CA LYS A 266 -4.26 3.01 18.78
C LYS A 266 -5.41 2.17 19.32
N GLU A 267 -6.59 2.27 18.70
CA GLU A 267 -7.79 1.51 19.07
C GLU A 267 -7.51 0.00 19.08
N ARG A 268 -6.75 -0.51 18.09
CA ARG A 268 -6.38 -1.92 18.05
C ARG A 268 -5.41 -2.31 19.16
N ALA A 269 -4.40 -1.48 19.42
CA ALA A 269 -3.40 -1.72 20.46
C ALA A 269 -3.99 -1.69 21.88
N GLU A 270 -4.94 -0.78 22.14
CA GLU A 270 -5.56 -0.65 23.46
C GLU A 270 -6.60 -1.76 23.73
N ASN A 271 -7.41 -2.10 22.73
CA ASN A 271 -8.56 -3.00 22.93
C ASN A 271 -8.28 -4.47 22.55
N HIS A 272 -7.12 -4.78 21.98
CA HIS A 272 -6.74 -6.15 21.61
C HIS A 272 -5.27 -6.40 21.94
N ASN A 273 -4.99 -7.53 22.60
CA ASN A 273 -3.65 -7.87 23.09
C ASN A 273 -3.30 -9.34 22.85
N ASN A 274 -3.59 -9.84 21.65
CA ASN A 274 -3.37 -11.25 21.27
C ASN A 274 -1.89 -11.60 21.01
N GLY A 275 -0.95 -10.72 21.38
CA GLY A 275 0.48 -10.96 21.30
C GLY A 275 0.96 -11.10 19.86
N TRP A 276 1.74 -12.16 19.59
CA TRP A 276 2.29 -12.45 18.25
C TRP A 276 1.27 -13.00 17.25
N PHE A 277 0.05 -13.33 17.69
CA PHE A 277 -0.98 -13.97 16.84
C PHE A 277 -2.19 -13.05 16.63
N ASP A 278 -2.01 -11.74 16.76
CA ASP A 278 -3.02 -10.78 16.33
C ASP A 278 -2.94 -10.54 14.82
N PHE A 279 -3.57 -11.41 14.03
CA PHE A 279 -3.51 -11.34 12.56
C PHE A 279 -4.04 -10.02 12.00
N ARG A 280 -5.01 -9.40 12.68
CA ARG A 280 -5.52 -8.08 12.29
C ARG A 280 -4.53 -6.96 12.64
N ALA A 281 -3.69 -7.11 13.66
CA ALA A 281 -2.68 -6.10 13.97
C ALA A 281 -1.61 -6.02 12.89
N ASP A 282 -1.22 -7.16 12.32
CA ASP A 282 -0.28 -7.24 11.20
C ASP A 282 -0.82 -6.48 9.98
N ASP A 283 -2.06 -6.77 9.60
CA ASP A 283 -2.76 -6.07 8.52
C ASP A 283 -2.82 -4.55 8.70
N ARG A 284 -3.19 -4.08 9.90
CA ARG A 284 -3.26 -2.64 10.19
C ARG A 284 -1.87 -2.00 10.17
N TYR A 285 -0.85 -2.72 10.64
CA TYR A 285 0.52 -2.26 10.59
C TYR A 285 0.99 -2.09 9.14
N TRP A 286 0.84 -3.11 8.28
CA TRP A 286 1.26 -3.02 6.88
C TRP A 286 0.47 -2.00 6.08
N PHE A 287 -0.81 -1.83 6.38
CA PHE A 287 -1.61 -0.76 5.83
C PHE A 287 -1.05 0.63 6.16
N ALA A 288 -0.77 0.88 7.44
CA ALA A 288 -0.17 2.14 7.89
C ALA A 288 1.25 2.34 7.31
N TYR A 289 2.04 1.27 7.24
CA TYR A 289 3.36 1.27 6.64
C TYR A 289 3.29 1.63 5.14
N GLY A 290 2.36 1.05 4.39
CA GLY A 290 2.13 1.35 2.97
C GLY A 290 1.66 2.79 2.73
N GLN A 291 0.80 3.29 3.61
CA GLN A 291 0.36 4.68 3.57
C GLN A 291 1.52 5.66 3.82
N LEU A 292 2.35 5.42 4.84
CA LEU A 292 3.55 6.24 5.10
C LEU A 292 4.57 6.13 3.97
N TYR A 293 4.74 4.94 3.39
CA TYR A 293 5.63 4.70 2.25
C TYR A 293 5.24 5.53 1.03
N ALA A 294 3.94 5.57 0.73
CA ALA A 294 3.41 6.40 -0.33
C ALA A 294 3.55 7.90 -0.01
N TYR A 295 3.14 8.32 1.19
CA TYR A 295 3.21 9.74 1.57
C TYR A 295 4.63 10.28 1.65
N TYR A 296 5.62 9.46 2.02
CA TYR A 296 7.01 9.88 1.99
C TYR A 296 7.44 10.31 0.58
N GLY A 297 7.15 9.48 -0.43
CA GLY A 297 7.44 9.84 -1.81
C GLY A 297 6.61 11.04 -2.26
N LEU A 298 5.31 11.03 -2.02
CA LEU A 298 4.42 12.12 -2.44
C LEU A 298 4.81 13.47 -1.82
N MET A 299 5.26 13.50 -0.56
CA MET A 299 5.79 14.69 0.09
C MET A 299 7.14 15.12 -0.49
N LYS A 300 8.01 14.19 -0.91
CA LYS A 300 9.21 14.51 -1.68
C LYS A 300 8.88 15.10 -3.06
N GLY A 301 7.84 14.59 -3.72
CA GLY A 301 7.31 15.17 -4.96
C GLY A 301 6.74 16.57 -4.74
N ALA A 302 6.01 16.78 -3.65
CA ALA A 302 5.48 18.09 -3.27
C ALA A 302 6.59 19.09 -2.93
N GLN A 303 7.69 18.64 -2.32
CA GLN A 303 8.86 19.49 -2.08
C GLN A 303 9.41 20.09 -3.38
N ALA A 304 9.43 19.28 -4.44
CA ALA A 304 9.91 19.67 -5.76
C ALA A 304 8.91 20.56 -6.51
N ASP A 305 7.61 20.23 -6.40
CA ASP A 305 6.56 20.92 -7.15
C ASP A 305 6.27 22.32 -6.61
N PHE A 306 6.49 22.52 -5.30
CA PHE A 306 6.28 23.79 -4.59
C PHE A 306 7.59 24.42 -4.09
N GLU A 307 8.69 24.18 -4.81
CA GLU A 307 10.03 24.60 -4.41
C GLU A 307 10.10 26.11 -4.08
N ASP A 308 9.47 26.96 -4.90
CA ASP A 308 9.48 28.41 -4.68
C ASP A 308 8.72 28.82 -3.42
N VAL A 309 7.56 28.21 -3.17
CA VAL A 309 6.77 28.45 -1.95
C VAL A 309 7.55 28.05 -0.70
N ILE A 310 8.24 26.91 -0.76
CA ILE A 310 9.05 26.39 0.36
C ILE A 310 10.21 27.33 0.65
N LYS A 311 10.88 27.85 -0.39
CA LYS A 311 11.96 28.84 -0.26
C LYS A 311 11.45 30.16 0.30
N GLU A 312 10.35 30.67 -0.23
CA GLU A 312 9.73 31.95 0.19
C GLU A 312 9.30 31.90 1.66
N LYS A 313 8.70 30.79 2.11
CA LYS A 313 8.24 30.59 3.48
C LYS A 313 9.30 30.02 4.42
N HIS A 314 10.54 29.85 3.96
CA HIS A 314 11.67 29.30 4.72
C HIS A 314 11.37 27.93 5.38
N LEU A 315 10.63 27.07 4.69
CA LEU A 315 10.14 25.79 5.23
C LEU A 315 11.15 24.64 5.16
N GLN A 316 12.33 24.87 4.59
CA GLN A 316 13.30 23.80 4.30
C GLN A 316 13.63 22.95 5.53
N SER A 317 13.96 23.58 6.66
CA SER A 317 14.32 22.84 7.88
C SER A 317 13.16 22.01 8.45
N LEU A 318 11.92 22.49 8.32
CA LEU A 318 10.74 21.75 8.77
C LEU A 318 10.48 20.54 7.86
N TRP A 319 10.66 20.74 6.56
CA TRP A 319 10.53 19.67 5.56
C TRP A 319 11.58 18.58 5.75
N ASP A 320 12.85 18.95 5.94
CA ASP A 320 13.94 18.01 6.19
C ASP A 320 13.71 17.21 7.48
N THR A 321 13.16 17.86 8.51
CA THR A 321 12.78 17.20 9.77
C THR A 321 11.65 16.19 9.55
N MET A 322 10.61 16.57 8.78
CA MET A 322 9.52 15.67 8.39
C MET A 322 10.03 14.46 7.60
N ASP A 323 10.93 14.67 6.63
CA ASP A 323 11.53 13.59 5.85
C ASP A 323 12.33 12.63 6.74
N ALA A 324 13.09 13.15 7.70
CA ALA A 324 13.79 12.32 8.68
C ALA A 324 12.82 11.47 9.52
N GLN A 325 11.61 11.98 9.83
CA GLN A 325 10.57 11.20 10.52
C GLN A 325 10.02 10.07 9.64
N PHE A 326 9.76 10.33 8.36
CA PHE A 326 9.36 9.30 7.40
C PHE A 326 10.40 8.19 7.29
N VAL A 327 11.67 8.55 7.11
CA VAL A 327 12.77 7.59 7.03
C VAL A 327 12.88 6.77 8.31
N SER A 328 12.73 7.40 9.48
CA SER A 328 12.77 6.71 10.77
C SER A 328 11.61 5.72 10.93
N ALA A 329 10.40 6.10 10.50
CA ALA A 329 9.23 5.22 10.53
C ALA A 329 9.40 4.01 9.61
N LEU A 330 9.88 4.23 8.38
CA LEU A 330 10.00 3.19 7.35
C LEU A 330 11.17 2.23 7.59
N ARG A 331 12.14 2.58 8.44
CA ARG A 331 13.21 1.66 8.89
C ARG A 331 12.71 0.54 9.80
N ILE A 332 11.54 0.70 10.42
CA ILE A 332 10.98 -0.31 11.31
C ILE A 332 10.32 -1.39 10.44
N GLN A 333 11.02 -2.50 10.26
CA GLN A 333 10.61 -3.63 9.42
C GLN A 333 10.74 -4.94 10.19
N PRO A 334 9.90 -5.16 11.21
CA PRO A 334 9.89 -6.42 11.94
C PRO A 334 9.47 -7.58 11.02
N PHE A 335 10.09 -8.74 11.21
CA PHE A 335 9.71 -9.97 10.50
C PHE A 335 8.34 -10.50 10.91
N ILE A 336 7.92 -10.23 12.16
CA ILE A 336 6.63 -10.62 12.73
C ILE A 336 6.07 -9.44 13.52
N ILE A 337 4.80 -9.09 13.27
CA ILE A 337 4.11 -8.05 14.02
C ILE A 337 3.57 -8.59 15.33
N ALA A 338 4.13 -8.08 16.43
CA ALA A 338 3.61 -8.30 17.78
C ALA A 338 2.67 -7.17 18.19
N ASN A 339 1.53 -7.55 18.76
CA ASN A 339 0.61 -6.67 19.47
C ASN A 339 0.47 -7.12 20.94
N GLY A 340 1.49 -6.80 21.74
CA GLY A 340 1.45 -6.97 23.20
C GLY A 340 0.70 -5.84 23.91
N ARG A 341 0.44 -6.03 25.21
CA ARG A 341 -0.03 -4.92 26.05
C ARG A 341 1.02 -3.81 26.09
N GLU A 342 0.59 -2.56 26.15
CA GLU A 342 1.52 -1.41 26.22
C GLU A 342 2.38 -1.40 27.50
N ASP A 343 1.84 -1.94 28.60
CA ASP A 343 2.53 -2.15 29.88
C ASP A 343 3.19 -3.55 29.99
N GLY A 344 3.23 -4.30 28.89
CA GLY A 344 3.73 -5.67 28.87
C GLY A 344 5.25 -5.75 28.99
N TRP A 345 5.74 -6.56 29.94
CA TRP A 345 7.19 -6.76 30.13
C TRP A 345 7.85 -7.60 29.01
N LEU A 346 7.12 -8.57 28.45
CA LEU A 346 7.69 -9.61 27.57
C LEU A 346 7.39 -9.40 26.08
N LEU A 347 6.34 -8.65 25.73
CA LEU A 347 5.81 -8.56 24.37
C LEU A 347 5.74 -7.10 23.92
N PRO A 348 6.46 -6.70 22.86
CA PRO A 348 6.36 -5.35 22.33
C PRO A 348 5.01 -5.11 21.63
N THR A 349 4.64 -3.84 21.50
CA THR A 349 3.54 -3.39 20.65
C THR A 349 4.10 -2.60 19.45
N HIS A 350 4.16 -3.27 18.30
CA HIS A 350 4.59 -2.62 17.06
C HIS A 350 3.55 -1.62 16.55
N LEU A 351 2.26 -1.82 16.88
CA LEU A 351 1.19 -0.89 16.57
C LEU A 351 1.38 0.45 17.27
N THR A 352 1.66 0.45 18.57
CA THR A 352 1.92 1.70 19.32
C THR A 352 3.20 2.37 18.83
N THR A 353 4.24 1.58 18.51
CA THR A 353 5.47 2.11 17.91
C THR A 353 5.19 2.81 16.58
N MET A 354 4.44 2.17 15.67
CA MET A 354 4.05 2.77 14.39
C MET A 354 3.18 4.01 14.61
N GLY A 355 2.19 3.94 15.50
CA GLY A 355 1.32 5.06 15.85
C GLY A 355 2.10 6.28 16.34
N PHE A 356 3.14 6.08 17.15
CA PHE A 356 4.03 7.16 17.57
C PHE A 356 4.72 7.86 16.40
N TYR A 357 5.30 7.11 15.45
CA TYR A 357 5.95 7.71 14.28
C TYR A 357 4.96 8.40 13.33
N VAL A 358 3.79 7.79 13.12
CA VAL A 358 2.66 8.38 12.37
C VAL A 358 2.28 9.75 12.97
N LEU A 359 2.17 9.84 14.30
CA LEU A 359 1.90 11.10 14.99
C LEU A 359 3.01 12.13 14.86
N ARG A 360 4.29 11.72 14.87
CA ARG A 360 5.43 12.63 14.67
C ARG A 360 5.43 13.24 13.26
N VAL A 361 5.23 12.41 12.24
CA VAL A 361 5.07 12.87 10.85
C VAL A 361 3.92 13.87 10.75
N ARG A 362 2.75 13.51 11.31
CA ARG A 362 1.58 14.38 11.34
C ARG A 362 1.84 15.70 12.06
N SER A 363 2.56 15.68 13.18
CA SER A 363 2.91 16.89 13.93
C SER A 363 3.72 17.86 13.07
N ASN A 364 4.74 17.36 12.36
CA ASN A 364 5.56 18.19 11.47
C ASN A 364 4.73 18.74 10.30
N MET A 365 3.81 17.95 9.74
CA MET A 365 2.89 18.43 8.69
C MET A 365 2.00 19.57 9.18
N VAL A 366 1.45 19.45 10.40
CA VAL A 366 0.63 20.52 11.00
C VAL A 366 1.46 21.78 11.24
N GLU A 367 2.71 21.64 11.69
CA GLU A 367 3.63 22.77 11.86
C GLU A 367 3.91 23.49 10.52
N ILE A 368 4.21 22.74 9.45
CA ILE A 368 4.39 23.29 8.10
C ILE A 368 3.11 24.02 7.64
N SER A 369 1.94 23.42 7.83
CA SER A 369 0.64 24.02 7.47
C SER A 369 0.37 25.33 8.22
N ASN A 370 0.73 25.41 9.50
CA ASN A 370 0.59 26.62 10.30
C ASN A 370 1.50 27.75 9.79
N VAL A 371 2.74 27.44 9.41
CA VAL A 371 3.67 28.43 8.84
C VAL A 371 3.20 28.91 7.47
N LEU A 372 2.60 28.05 6.65
CA LEU A 372 1.99 28.43 5.36
C LEU A 372 0.81 29.40 5.51
N THR A 373 0.22 29.51 6.71
CA THR A 373 -0.91 30.41 6.99
C THR A 373 -0.44 31.83 7.35
N GLN A 374 0.79 31.96 7.85
CA GLN A 374 1.42 33.24 8.21
C GLN A 374 2.02 33.89 6.95
#